data_AF-A0A9E5YX12-F1
#
_entry.id   AF-A0A9E5YX12-F1
#
_cell.length_a   1.000
_cell.length_b   1.000
_cell.length_c   1.000
_cell.angle_alpha   90.00
_cell.angle_beta   90.00
_cell.angle_gamma   90.00
#
_symmetry.space_group_name_H-M   'P 1'
#
loop_
_entity.id
_entity.type
_entity.pdbx_description
1 polymer ?
#
loop_
_entity_poly.entity_id
_entity_poly.type
_entity_poly.pdbx_seq_one_letter_code
_entity_poly.pdbx_strand_id
1 'polypeptide(L)'
;DVVERVSTLKPSARGELEITDLIMTYLNETRLQVEMLGRGITWLDVGTPDALAKATNYVHSIENLQYLRIACPEEVAHQSGFINSDQLSVLAEPIKSSPYGAYLLSLLE
;
A
#
# COMPACT_ATOMS: atom_id res chain seq x y z
N ASP A 1 -19.76 8.14 -11.39
CA ASP A 1 -19.14 7.48 -12.54
C ASP A 1 -18.76 6.03 -12.23
N VAL A 2 -17.65 5.75 -11.53
CA VAL A 2 -17.22 4.35 -11.27
C VAL A 2 -18.28 3.48 -10.59
N VAL A 3 -19.00 4.01 -9.60
CA VAL A 3 -20.07 3.30 -8.87
C VAL A 3 -21.21 2.89 -9.79
N GLU A 4 -21.61 3.79 -10.69
CA GLU A 4 -22.69 3.54 -11.66
C GLU A 4 -22.27 2.47 -12.67
N ARG A 5 -21.03 2.53 -13.18
CA ARG A 5 -20.49 1.50 -14.08
C ARG A 5 -20.48 0.13 -13.43
N VAL A 6 -19.97 0.02 -12.20
CA VAL A 6 -19.93 -1.23 -11.45
C VAL A 6 -21.35 -1.80 -11.28
N SER A 7 -22.36 -0.96 -11.04
CA SER A 7 -23.75 -1.40 -10.91
C SER A 7 -24.35 -2.02 -12.19
N THR A 8 -23.76 -1.76 -13.36
CA THR A 8 -24.19 -2.32 -14.64
C THR A 8 -23.42 -3.58 -15.06
N LEU A 9 -22.35 -3.93 -14.34
CA LEU A 9 -21.54 -5.10 -14.65
C LEU A 9 -22.34 -6.39 -14.40
N LYS A 10 -22.03 -7.41 -15.20
CA LYS A 10 -22.59 -8.75 -15.05
C LYS A 10 -21.50 -9.71 -14.57
N PRO A 11 -21.84 -10.73 -13.78
CA PRO A 11 -20.87 -11.75 -13.39
C PRO A 11 -20.25 -12.42 -14.62
N SER A 12 -18.94 -12.69 -14.56
CA SER A 12 -18.20 -13.41 -15.58
C SER A 12 -18.52 -14.90 -15.57
N ALA A 13 -17.87 -15.67 -16.44
CA ALA A 13 -17.99 -17.12 -16.48
C ALA A 13 -17.60 -17.82 -15.16
N ARG A 14 -16.76 -17.18 -14.33
CA ARG A 14 -16.41 -17.66 -12.98
C ARG A 14 -17.30 -17.10 -11.87
N GLY A 15 -18.31 -16.30 -12.22
CA GLY A 15 -19.29 -15.75 -11.27
C GLY A 15 -18.82 -14.50 -10.53
N GLU A 16 -17.75 -13.84 -10.96
CA GLU A 16 -17.20 -12.63 -10.34
C GLU A 16 -17.57 -11.36 -11.12
N LEU A 17 -17.69 -10.23 -10.43
CA LEU A 17 -17.70 -8.92 -11.08
C LEU A 17 -16.24 -8.50 -11.33
N GLU A 18 -15.83 -8.49 -12.59
CA GLU A 18 -14.43 -8.33 -12.96
C GLU A 18 -13.98 -6.87 -12.95
N ILE A 19 -12.85 -6.59 -12.29
CA ILE A 19 -12.19 -5.29 -12.43
C ILE A 19 -11.76 -5.03 -13.88
N THR A 20 -11.43 -6.09 -14.63
CA THR A 20 -11.09 -6.00 -16.05
C THR A 20 -12.25 -5.48 -16.89
N ASP A 21 -13.49 -5.94 -16.63
CA ASP A 21 -14.67 -5.44 -17.34
C ASP A 21 -14.88 -3.96 -17.07
N LEU A 22 -14.68 -3.52 -15.82
CA LEU A 22 -14.72 -2.10 -15.46
C LEU A 22 -13.65 -1.30 -16.23
N ILE A 23 -12.39 -1.77 -16.24
CA ILE A 23 -11.27 -1.14 -16.96
C ILE A 23 -11.59 -1.01 -18.46
N MET A 24 -12.18 -2.03 -19.07
CA MET A 24 -12.58 -2.01 -20.49
C MET A 24 -13.62 -0.92 -20.78
N THR A 25 -14.52 -0.60 -19.85
CA THR A 25 -15.45 0.52 -20.04
C THR A 25 -14.73 1.87 -20.16
N TYR A 26 -13.66 2.09 -19.38
CA TYR A 26 -12.83 3.29 -19.50
C TYR A 26 -11.97 3.28 -20.77
N LEU A 27 -11.48 2.10 -21.18
CA LEU A 27 -10.74 1.96 -22.43
C LEU A 27 -11.61 2.31 -23.65
N ASN A 28 -12.84 1.78 -23.70
CA ASN A 28 -13.78 2.00 -24.81
C ASN A 28 -14.21 3.47 -24.93
N GLU A 29 -14.14 4.23 -23.83
CA GLU A 29 -14.39 5.67 -23.81
C GLU A 29 -13.12 6.50 -24.05
N THR A 30 -11.97 5.89 -24.35
CA THR A 30 -10.66 6.57 -24.46
C THR A 30 -10.26 7.36 -23.20
N ARG A 31 -10.76 6.91 -22.03
CA ARG A 31 -10.52 7.51 -20.71
C ARG A 31 -9.55 6.69 -19.85
N LEU A 32 -9.07 5.55 -20.35
CA LEU A 32 -8.06 4.76 -19.67
C LEU A 32 -6.66 5.36 -19.88
N GLN A 33 -5.99 5.64 -18.77
CA GLN A 33 -4.55 5.94 -18.76
C GLN A 33 -3.80 4.73 -18.19
N VAL A 34 -2.71 4.35 -18.85
CA VAL A 34 -1.88 3.20 -18.45
C VAL A 34 -0.47 3.70 -18.20
N GLU A 35 0.02 3.47 -16.99
CA GLU A 35 1.40 3.79 -16.59
C GLU A 35 2.23 2.52 -16.49
N MET A 36 3.38 2.51 -17.15
CA MET A 36 4.29 1.36 -17.15
C MET A 36 5.22 1.43 -15.95
N LEU A 37 5.08 0.47 -15.03
CA LEU A 37 6.02 0.32 -13.92
C LEU A 37 7.36 -0.18 -14.45
N GLY A 38 8.39 0.66 -14.32
CA GLY A 38 9.75 0.30 -14.75
C GLY A 38 10.37 -0.82 -13.90
N ARG A 39 11.42 -1.46 -14.41
CA ARG A 39 12.13 -2.57 -13.76
C ARG A 39 12.66 -2.30 -12.35
N GLY A 40 12.75 -1.03 -11.94
CA GLY A 40 13.17 -0.63 -10.59
C GLY A 40 12.06 -0.78 -9.55
N ILE A 41 10.82 -0.99 -9.97
CA ILE A 41 9.68 -1.22 -9.09
C ILE A 41 9.54 -2.71 -8.82
N THR A 42 9.39 -3.05 -7.54
CA THR A 42 9.07 -4.41 -7.11
C THR A 42 7.58 -4.50 -6.82
N TRP A 43 6.86 -5.30 -7.61
CA TRP A 43 5.45 -5.62 -7.39
C TRP A 43 5.34 -7.06 -6.89
N LEU A 44 4.73 -7.22 -5.72
CA LEU A 44 4.61 -8.50 -5.01
C LEU A 44 3.13 -8.78 -4.74
N ASP A 45 2.72 -10.00 -5.05
CA ASP A 45 1.46 -10.59 -4.61
C ASP A 45 1.77 -11.73 -3.63
N VAL A 46 0.95 -11.87 -2.59
CA VAL A 46 1.14 -12.85 -1.50
C VAL A 46 0.13 -13.99 -1.60
N GLY A 47 -0.28 -14.37 -2.81
CA GLY A 47 -1.29 -15.41 -3.07
C GLY A 47 -0.87 -16.84 -2.72
N THR A 48 0.40 -17.09 -2.37
CA THR A 48 0.89 -18.41 -1.91
C THR A 48 1.82 -18.28 -0.71
N PRO A 49 2.00 -19.35 0.11
CA PRO A 49 2.95 -19.33 1.22
C PRO A 49 4.39 -18.98 0.81
N ASP A 50 4.84 -19.47 -0.36
CA ASP A 50 6.17 -19.15 -0.90
C ASP A 50 6.27 -17.69 -1.33
N ALA A 51 5.24 -17.15 -1.98
CA ALA A 51 5.18 -15.74 -2.38
C ALA A 51 5.17 -14.81 -1.15
N LEU A 52 4.44 -15.18 -0.10
CA LEU A 52 4.45 -14.47 1.18
C LEU A 52 5.84 -14.47 1.82
N ALA A 53 6.51 -15.63 1.84
CA ALA A 53 7.87 -15.73 2.38
C ALA A 53 8.86 -14.84 1.61
N LYS A 54 8.78 -14.83 0.28
CA LYS A 54 9.58 -13.94 -0.57
C LYS A 54 9.30 -12.46 -0.29
N ALA A 55 8.03 -12.07 -0.18
CA ALA A 55 7.66 -10.69 0.10
C ALA A 55 8.14 -10.24 1.48
N THR A 56 8.00 -11.09 2.50
CA THR A 56 8.49 -10.84 3.85
C THR A 56 10.00 -10.61 3.86
N ASN A 57 10.76 -11.50 3.19
CA ASN A 57 12.20 -11.40 3.11
C ASN A 57 12.65 -10.14 2.35
N TYR A 58 11.91 -9.76 1.30
CA TYR A 58 12.17 -8.53 0.56
C TYR A 58 12.05 -7.30 1.45
N VAL A 59 10.91 -7.13 2.12
CA VAL A 59 10.67 -6.00 3.03
C VAL A 59 11.71 -5.96 4.14
N HIS A 60 11.95 -7.09 4.82
CA HIS A 60 12.93 -7.17 5.89
C HIS A 60 14.34 -6.76 5.45
N SER A 61 14.76 -7.18 4.26
CA SER A 61 16.09 -6.84 3.73
C SER A 61 16.24 -5.35 3.46
N ILE A 62 15.19 -4.70 2.92
CA ILE A 62 15.21 -3.27 2.64
C ILE A 62 15.22 -2.46 3.93
N GLU A 63 14.35 -2.78 4.88
CA GLU A 63 14.27 -2.04 6.15
C GLU A 63 15.59 -2.09 6.94
N ASN A 64 16.25 -3.25 6.98
CA ASN A 64 17.54 -3.41 7.66
C ASN A 64 18.68 -2.60 7.03
N LEU A 65 18.62 -2.33 5.72
CA LEU A 65 19.67 -1.59 5.01
C LEU A 65 19.48 -0.08 5.09
N GLN A 66 18.23 0.38 5.15
CA GLN A 66 17.91 1.80 5.00
C GLN A 66 17.51 2.49 6.31
N TYR A 67 17.41 1.77 7.44
CA TYR A 67 16.89 2.29 8.72
C TYR A 67 15.53 3.01 8.57
N LEU A 68 14.76 2.62 7.56
CA LEU A 68 13.43 3.16 7.24
C LEU A 68 12.42 2.01 7.28
N ARG A 69 11.16 2.33 7.57
CA ARG A 69 10.06 1.36 7.54
C ARG A 69 9.25 1.48 6.26
N ILE A 70 8.92 0.35 5.65
CA ILE A 70 8.05 0.33 4.48
C ILE A 70 6.59 0.33 4.95
N ALA A 71 5.77 1.22 4.35
CA ALA A 71 4.34 1.31 4.62
C ALA A 71 3.99 1.56 6.10
N CYS A 72 4.75 2.42 6.78
CA CYS A 72 4.40 2.95 8.11
C CYS A 72 3.34 4.05 8.00
N PRO A 73 2.08 3.82 8.40
CA PRO A 73 1.01 4.82 8.23
C PRO A 73 1.21 6.08 9.06
N GLU A 74 1.76 5.95 10.27
CA GLU A 74 1.99 7.07 11.20
C GLU A 74 3.05 8.02 10.66
N GLU A 75 4.14 7.48 10.12
CA GLU A 75 5.17 8.27 9.42
C GLU A 75 4.58 9.01 8.22
N VAL A 76 3.86 8.30 7.35
CA VAL A 76 3.24 8.92 6.16
C VAL A 76 2.24 10.00 6.57
N ALA A 77 1.44 9.77 7.61
CA ALA A 77 0.47 10.73 8.12
C ALA A 77 1.16 11.98 8.70
N HIS A 78 2.27 11.81 9.42
CA HIS A 78 3.05 12.92 9.96
C HIS A 78 3.74 13.72 8.85
N GLN A 79 4.44 13.07 7.93
CA GLN A 79 5.09 13.71 6.78
C GLN A 79 4.09 14.42 5.85
N SER A 80 2.88 13.87 5.72
CA SER A 80 1.79 14.48 4.93
C SER A 80 1.03 15.57 5.68
N GLY A 81 1.33 15.80 6.97
CA GLY A 81 0.67 16.80 7.80
C GLY A 81 -0.76 16.45 8.25
N PHE A 82 -1.16 15.19 8.16
CA PHE A 82 -2.45 14.72 8.70
C PHE A 82 -2.44 14.63 10.23
N ILE A 83 -1.26 14.40 10.82
CA ILE A 83 -1.03 14.46 12.26
C ILE A 83 0.20 15.33 12.55
N ASN A 84 0.19 15.99 13.71
CA ASN A 84 1.34 16.76 14.19
C ASN A 84 2.26 15.90 15.08
N SER A 85 3.39 16.48 15.50
CA SER A 85 4.38 15.81 16.35
C SER A 85 3.84 15.32 17.69
N ASP A 86 2.93 16.07 18.32
CA ASP A 86 2.30 15.67 19.59
C ASP A 86 1.44 14.43 19.40
N GLN A 87 0.66 14.38 18.31
CA GLN A 87 -0.18 13.23 17.96
C GLN A 87 0.67 12.00 17.61
N LEU A 88 1.77 12.17 16.87
CA LEU A 88 2.70 11.07 16.58
C LEU A 88 3.34 10.53 17.88
N SER A 89 3.74 11.41 18.80
CA SER A 89 4.26 11.02 20.11
C SER A 89 3.26 10.20 20.91
N VAL A 90 1.99 10.61 20.95
CA VAL A 90 0.91 9.87 21.63
C VAL A 90 0.72 8.46 21.06
N LEU A 91 0.89 8.27 19.76
CA LEU A 91 0.82 6.95 19.11
C LEU A 91 2.04 6.07 19.43
N ALA A 92 3.23 6.68 19.50
CA ALA A 92 4.48 5.96 19.71
C ALA A 92 4.73 5.58 21.18
N GLU A 93 4.29 6.40 22.13
CA GLU A 93 4.59 6.25 23.56
C GLU A 93 4.15 4.90 24.16
N PRO A 94 2.95 4.35 23.87
CA PRO A 94 2.52 3.05 24.38
C PRO A 94 3.38 1.88 23.91
N ILE A 95 4.05 2.02 22.77
CA ILE A 95 4.84 0.97 22.11
C ILE A 95 6.33 1.32 22.04
N LYS A 96 6.79 2.32 22.79
CA LYS A 96 8.17 2.84 22.76
C LYS A 96 9.25 1.79 23.07
N SER A 97 8.88 0.72 23.80
CA SER A 97 9.78 -0.39 24.11
C SER A 97 10.02 -1.33 22.91
N SER A 98 9.20 -1.22 21.86
CA SER A 98 9.36 -1.98 20.63
C SER A 98 10.27 -1.25 19.63
N PRO A 99 10.95 -1.97 18.72
CA PRO A 99 11.70 -1.34 17.63
C PRO A 99 10.84 -0.44 16.72
N TYR A 100 9.52 -0.65 16.69
CA TYR A 100 8.59 0.18 15.93
C TYR A 100 8.31 1.51 16.62
N GLY A 101 8.00 1.48 17.93
CA GLY A 101 7.79 2.70 18.71
C GLY A 101 9.06 3.54 18.82
N ALA A 102 10.22 2.91 18.98
CA ALA A 102 11.51 3.60 18.93
C ALA A 102 11.74 4.29 17.57
N TYR A 103 11.37 3.65 16.47
CA TYR A 103 11.42 4.26 15.13
C TYR A 103 10.50 5.49 15.04
N LEU A 104 9.23 5.38 15.46
CA LEU A 104 8.30 6.51 15.41
C LEU A 104 8.77 7.72 16.24
N LEU A 105 9.34 7.47 17.42
CA LEU A 105 9.90 8.54 18.25
C LEU A 105 11.13 9.19 17.59
N SER A 106 11.96 8.42 16.88
CA SER A 106 13.12 8.97 16.15
C SER A 106 12.74 9.91 15.01
N LEU A 107 11.49 9.87 14.53
CA LEU A 107 10.99 10.81 13.52
C LEU A 107 10.67 12.21 14.10
N LEU A 108 10.65 12.35 15.42
CA LEU A 108 10.39 13.60 16.14
C LEU A 108 11.66 14.37 16.50
N GLU A 109 12.83 13.77 16.30
CA GLU A 109 14.16 14.35 16.52
C GLU A 109 14.66 15.10 15.27
#